data_AF-A0A954FVT7-F1
#
_entry.id   AF-A0A954FVT7-F1
#
_cell.length_a   1.000
_cell.length_b   1.000
_cell.length_c   1.000
_cell.angle_alpha   90.00
_cell.angle_beta   90.00
_cell.angle_gamma   90.00
#
_symmetry.space_group_name_H-M   'P 1'
#
loop_
_entity.id
_entity.type
_entity.pdbx_description
1 polymer ?
#
loop_
_entity_poly.entity_id
_entity_poly.type
_entity_poly.pdbx_seq_one_letter_code
_entity_poly.pdbx_strand_id
1 'polypeptide(L)'
;MFKNKLTIPFACVLLFCCISLEAADSWTGFRGTGSNISRAVNLPVKWSPDEGIRWKQTVPGYGQSSPVIWKNQVFVTSIEGPQQETCLLHAYNLADGQLDWSKRFKASQTKKTSGMVSRAAPTPVVDEHGIYAFYESGDIVAFTHSGSPLWHRSLVKDYGAFVSNHGIGNSLAQTADQIIVLTAHEG
;
A
#
# COMPACT_ATOMS: atom_id res chain seq x y z
N MET A 1 1.32 13.93 -75.93
CA MET A 1 0.19 13.79 -74.98
C MET A 1 0.04 12.32 -74.62
N PHE A 2 0.76 11.79 -73.62
CA PHE A 2 0.41 10.57 -72.86
C PHE A 2 1.24 10.54 -71.56
N LYS A 3 0.61 10.02 -70.51
CA LYS A 3 0.81 10.34 -69.08
C LYS A 3 1.91 9.48 -68.43
N ASN A 4 2.80 10.11 -67.65
CA ASN A 4 3.61 9.39 -66.64
C ASN A 4 2.70 9.02 -65.46
N LYS A 5 2.62 7.73 -65.13
CA LYS A 5 1.97 7.25 -63.91
C LYS A 5 3.04 7.19 -62.80
N LEU A 6 2.92 8.07 -61.81
CA LEU A 6 3.69 8.00 -60.57
C LEU A 6 2.84 7.24 -59.54
N THR A 7 3.19 5.98 -59.29
CA THR A 7 2.63 5.16 -58.21
C THR A 7 3.25 5.60 -56.89
N ILE A 8 2.45 6.22 -56.02
CA ILE A 8 2.84 6.53 -54.63
C ILE A 8 2.47 5.32 -53.77
N PRO A 9 3.40 4.68 -53.04
CA PRO A 9 3.04 3.62 -52.12
C PRO A 9 2.34 4.25 -50.91
N PHE A 10 1.18 3.68 -50.59
CA PHE A 10 0.35 4.04 -49.45
C PHE A 10 1.11 3.67 -48.16
N ALA A 11 1.83 4.62 -47.59
CA ALA A 11 2.44 4.45 -46.27
C ALA A 11 1.33 4.48 -45.22
N CYS A 12 0.89 3.31 -44.77
CA CYS A 12 0.04 3.16 -43.59
C CYS A 12 0.82 3.65 -42.36
N VAL A 13 0.62 4.91 -42.00
CA VAL A 13 0.98 5.44 -40.69
C VAL A 13 0.05 4.77 -39.67
N LEU A 14 0.54 3.72 -39.02
CA LEU A 14 -0.08 3.15 -37.83
C LEU A 14 -0.01 4.22 -36.73
N LEU A 15 -1.12 4.95 -36.57
CA LEU A 15 -1.33 5.81 -35.41
C LEU A 15 -1.34 4.89 -34.17
N PHE A 16 -0.22 4.84 -33.45
CA PHE A 16 -0.17 4.27 -32.12
C PHE A 16 -1.02 5.18 -31.23
N CYS A 17 -2.29 4.82 -31.09
CA CYS A 17 -3.18 5.46 -30.13
C CYS A 17 -2.64 5.07 -28.74
N CYS A 18 -1.85 5.95 -28.13
CA CYS A 18 -1.52 5.84 -26.71
C CYS A 18 -2.85 5.92 -25.95
N ILE A 19 -3.39 4.75 -25.59
CA ILE A 19 -4.45 4.67 -24.59
C ILE A 19 -3.80 5.15 -23.30
N SER A 20 -3.99 6.43 -22.99
CA SER A 20 -3.68 6.96 -21.67
C SER A 20 -4.58 6.22 -20.69
N LEU A 21 -4.04 5.20 -20.05
CA LEU A 21 -4.67 4.57 -18.91
C LEU A 21 -4.78 5.66 -17.85
N GLU A 22 -5.99 6.17 -17.64
CA GLU A 22 -6.27 7.16 -16.62
C GLU A 22 -5.76 6.59 -15.30
N ALA A 23 -4.77 7.26 -14.69
CA ALA A 23 -4.20 6.80 -13.44
C ALA A 23 -5.33 6.78 -12.42
N ALA A 24 -5.63 5.61 -11.85
CA ALA A 24 -6.59 5.51 -10.77
C ALA A 24 -6.21 6.52 -9.67
N ASP A 25 -7.22 7.23 -9.17
CA ASP A 25 -7.03 8.19 -8.07
C ASP A 25 -6.27 7.49 -6.93
N SER A 26 -5.13 8.06 -6.56
CA SER A 26 -4.28 7.48 -5.52
C SER A 26 -4.84 7.83 -4.14
N TRP A 27 -4.80 6.85 -3.23
CA TRP A 27 -5.21 6.97 -1.84
C TRP A 27 -3.97 6.73 -0.97
N THR A 28 -3.18 7.77 -0.76
CA THR A 28 -1.76 7.67 -0.36
C THR A 28 -1.51 7.39 1.12
N GLY A 29 -2.55 7.29 1.94
CA GLY A 29 -2.43 7.12 3.39
C GLY A 29 -3.78 6.83 4.04
N PHE A 30 -3.81 6.71 5.37
CA PHE A 30 -5.03 6.38 6.14
C PHE A 30 -6.24 7.25 5.77
N ARG A 31 -6.02 8.54 5.49
CA ARG A 31 -7.05 9.53 5.13
C ARG A 31 -6.94 9.99 3.67
N GLY A 32 -6.37 9.14 2.81
CA GLY A 32 -6.00 9.49 1.43
C GLY A 32 -4.92 10.57 1.43
N THR A 33 -5.17 11.66 0.71
CA THR A 33 -4.30 12.86 0.68
C THR A 33 -4.49 13.79 1.90
N GLY A 34 -5.17 13.32 2.95
CA GLY A 34 -5.45 14.06 4.19
C GLY A 34 -6.87 14.63 4.29
N SER A 35 -7.60 14.72 3.17
CA SER A 35 -8.96 15.25 3.11
C SER A 35 -10.06 14.22 3.43
N ASN A 36 -9.76 12.92 3.37
CA ASN A 36 -10.73 11.81 3.36
C ASN A 36 -11.80 11.88 2.24
N ILE A 37 -11.56 12.67 1.19
CA ILE A 37 -12.53 12.84 0.11
C ILE A 37 -12.01 12.10 -1.12
N SER A 38 -12.79 11.14 -1.61
CA SER A 38 -12.57 10.52 -2.92
C SER A 38 -13.33 11.30 -3.99
N ARG A 39 -12.75 11.42 -5.19
CA ARG A 39 -13.42 11.97 -6.37
C ARG A 39 -14.09 10.89 -7.23
N ALA A 40 -14.04 9.62 -6.79
CA ALA A 40 -14.65 8.53 -7.50
C ALA A 40 -16.16 8.73 -7.68
N VAL A 41 -16.63 8.49 -8.91
CA VAL A 41 -18.04 8.59 -9.31
C VAL A 41 -18.56 7.21 -9.69
N ASN A 42 -19.88 7.08 -9.86
CA ASN A 42 -20.54 5.83 -10.25
C ASN A 42 -20.23 4.64 -9.32
N LEU A 43 -20.05 4.92 -8.03
CA LEU A 43 -19.80 3.91 -7.01
C LEU A 43 -21.07 3.07 -6.78
N PRO A 44 -20.94 1.75 -6.55
CA PRO A 44 -22.08 0.92 -6.22
C PRO A 44 -22.71 1.40 -4.91
N VAL A 45 -24.03 1.59 -4.93
CA VAL A 45 -24.83 2.02 -3.77
C VAL A 45 -25.55 0.84 -3.09
N LYS A 46 -25.37 -0.37 -3.63
CA LYS A 46 -25.86 -1.63 -3.08
C LYS A 46 -24.69 -2.57 -2.88
N TRP A 47 -24.68 -3.24 -1.73
CA TRP A 47 -23.58 -4.11 -1.31
C TRP A 47 -24.15 -5.36 -0.65
N SER A 48 -23.63 -6.51 -1.06
CA SER A 48 -23.84 -7.80 -0.42
C SER A 48 -22.59 -8.66 -0.63
N PRO A 49 -22.50 -9.86 -0.03
CA PRO A 49 -21.44 -10.81 -0.38
C PRO A 49 -21.35 -11.13 -1.88
N ASP A 50 -22.43 -10.93 -2.64
CA ASP A 50 -22.55 -11.29 -4.05
C ASP A 50 -22.77 -10.07 -4.99
N GLU A 51 -22.96 -8.86 -4.45
CA GLU A 51 -23.26 -7.63 -5.21
C GLU A 51 -22.32 -6.49 -4.80
N GLY A 52 -21.86 -5.70 -5.77
CA GLY A 52 -21.03 -4.50 -5.53
C GLY A 52 -19.56 -4.80 -5.25
N ILE A 53 -19.18 -6.05 -5.00
CA ILE A 53 -17.80 -6.48 -4.80
C ILE A 53 -17.14 -6.80 -6.14
N ARG A 54 -16.08 -6.07 -6.50
CA ARG A 54 -15.29 -6.36 -7.71
C ARG A 54 -14.39 -7.58 -7.51
N TRP A 55 -13.70 -7.64 -6.37
CA TRP A 55 -12.86 -8.75 -5.98
C TRP A 55 -12.74 -8.79 -4.45
N LYS A 56 -12.39 -9.96 -3.93
CA LYS A 56 -12.11 -10.18 -2.51
C LYS A 56 -10.88 -11.07 -2.42
N GLN A 57 -9.98 -10.73 -1.50
CA GLN A 57 -8.76 -11.50 -1.32
C GLN A 57 -8.48 -11.76 0.16
N THR A 58 -8.00 -12.96 0.45
CA THR A 58 -7.49 -13.31 1.78
C THR A 58 -6.11 -12.68 1.92
N VAL A 59 -5.94 -11.83 2.93
CA VAL A 59 -4.63 -11.24 3.27
C VAL A 59 -3.85 -12.23 4.13
N PRO A 60 -2.60 -12.62 3.77
CA PRO A 60 -1.78 -13.48 4.61
C PRO A 60 -1.50 -12.84 5.97
N GLY A 61 -1.54 -13.64 7.03
CA GLY A 61 -1.33 -13.17 8.40
C GLY A 61 -2.54 -12.44 8.99
N TYR A 62 -2.28 -11.59 9.99
CA TYR A 62 -3.29 -10.77 10.64
C TYR A 62 -2.91 -9.30 10.52
N GLY A 63 -3.81 -8.47 9.99
CA GLY A 63 -3.58 -7.04 9.78
C GLY A 63 -4.80 -6.22 10.16
N GLN A 64 -4.57 -4.99 10.63
CA GLN A 64 -5.62 -4.02 10.97
C GLN A 64 -5.43 -2.67 10.27
N SER A 65 -4.43 -2.56 9.39
CA SER A 65 -4.21 -1.38 8.55
C SER A 65 -5.34 -1.20 7.54
N SER A 66 -5.48 0.04 7.08
CA SER A 66 -6.31 0.35 5.92
C SER A 66 -5.50 0.19 4.62
N PRO A 67 -6.15 -0.20 3.51
CA PRO A 67 -5.48 -0.21 2.21
C PRO A 67 -5.10 1.20 1.78
N VAL A 68 -3.90 1.34 1.21
CA VAL A 68 -3.48 2.53 0.46
C VAL A 68 -3.31 2.18 -1.00
N ILE A 69 -3.58 3.13 -1.88
CA ILE A 69 -3.58 2.94 -3.33
C ILE A 69 -2.58 3.89 -3.96
N TRP A 70 -1.69 3.34 -4.80
CA TRP A 70 -0.85 4.11 -5.69
C TRP A 70 -0.96 3.55 -7.10
N LYS A 71 -1.49 4.36 -8.02
CA LYS A 71 -1.78 3.91 -9.40
C LYS A 71 -2.61 2.62 -9.37
N ASN A 72 -2.10 1.53 -9.95
CA ASN A 72 -2.81 0.25 -10.06
C ASN A 72 -2.45 -0.75 -8.94
N GLN A 73 -1.90 -0.29 -7.82
CA GLN A 73 -1.50 -1.17 -6.71
C GLN A 73 -2.16 -0.76 -5.40
N VAL A 74 -2.53 -1.77 -4.62
CA VAL A 74 -3.07 -1.67 -3.26
C VAL A 74 -2.04 -2.22 -2.28
N PHE A 75 -1.69 -1.46 -1.25
CA PHE A 75 -0.76 -1.88 -0.22
C PHE A 75 -1.44 -2.01 1.13
N VAL A 76 -1.15 -3.10 1.84
CA VAL A 76 -1.62 -3.37 3.20
C VAL A 76 -0.53 -4.05 4.01
N THR A 77 -0.59 -3.92 5.32
CA THR A 77 0.37 -4.51 6.26
C THR A 77 -0.28 -5.62 7.08
N SER A 78 0.49 -6.63 7.46
CA SER A 78 0.06 -7.66 8.41
C SER A 78 1.24 -8.18 9.24
N ILE A 79 0.94 -9.00 10.25
CA ILE A 79 1.91 -9.78 11.01
C ILE A 79 1.59 -11.28 10.96
N GLU A 80 2.59 -12.11 11.22
CA GLU A 80 2.47 -13.56 11.37
C GLU A 80 3.12 -14.04 12.67
N GLY A 81 2.60 -15.16 13.19
CA GLY A 81 3.15 -15.86 14.34
C GLY A 81 2.50 -15.52 15.69
N PRO A 82 2.60 -16.42 16.69
CA PRO A 82 2.01 -16.24 18.01
C PRO A 82 2.64 -15.09 18.81
N GLN A 83 3.83 -14.61 18.42
CA GLN A 83 4.56 -13.53 19.07
C GLN A 83 4.71 -12.30 18.15
N GLN A 84 3.94 -12.23 17.06
CA GLN A 84 4.06 -11.18 16.04
C GLN A 84 5.50 -11.05 15.51
N GLU A 85 6.22 -12.17 15.42
CA GLU A 85 7.65 -12.18 15.13
C GLU A 85 8.00 -11.89 13.67
N THR A 86 7.00 -11.92 12.78
CA THR A 86 7.16 -11.63 11.35
C THR A 86 6.23 -10.50 10.94
N CYS A 87 6.80 -9.44 10.39
CA CYS A 87 6.08 -8.32 9.76
C CYS A 87 5.96 -8.56 8.26
N LEU A 88 4.82 -8.13 7.69
CA LEU A 88 4.53 -8.29 6.27
C LEU A 88 4.02 -6.99 5.64
N LEU A 89 4.49 -6.72 4.42
CA LEU A 89 3.96 -5.69 3.52
C LEU A 89 3.53 -6.38 2.23
N HIS A 90 2.28 -6.18 1.84
CA HIS A 90 1.68 -6.80 0.66
C HIS A 90 1.39 -5.74 -0.40
N ALA A 91 1.54 -6.12 -1.67
CA ALA A 91 1.05 -5.37 -2.80
C ALA A 91 0.09 -6.24 -3.61
N TYR A 92 -1.08 -5.70 -3.91
CA TYR A 92 -2.08 -6.33 -4.75
C TYR A 92 -2.36 -5.48 -5.97
N ASN A 93 -2.68 -6.11 -7.08
CA ASN A 93 -3.20 -5.42 -8.25
C ASN A 93 -4.61 -4.88 -7.97
N LEU A 94 -4.82 -3.59 -8.21
CA LEU A 94 -6.10 -2.92 -7.95
C LEU A 94 -7.24 -3.44 -8.83
N ALA A 95 -6.94 -3.90 -10.04
CA ALA A 95 -7.95 -4.30 -11.01
C ALA A 95 -8.64 -5.62 -10.64
N ASP A 96 -7.89 -6.59 -10.12
CA ASP A 96 -8.35 -7.97 -9.91
C ASP A 96 -8.07 -8.53 -8.50
N GLY A 97 -7.32 -7.81 -7.66
CA GLY A 97 -6.96 -8.25 -6.32
C GLY A 97 -5.87 -9.33 -6.29
N GLN A 98 -5.19 -9.59 -7.40
CA GLN A 98 -4.07 -10.52 -7.44
C GLN A 98 -2.95 -10.05 -6.50
N LEU A 99 -2.39 -10.95 -5.71
CA LEU A 99 -1.20 -10.66 -4.90
C LEU A 99 0.03 -10.57 -5.83
N ASP A 100 0.57 -9.37 -6.02
CA ASP A 100 1.78 -9.13 -6.81
C ASP A 100 3.01 -9.60 -6.04
N TRP A 101 3.12 -9.18 -4.78
CA TRP A 101 4.21 -9.57 -3.90
C TRP A 101 3.85 -9.42 -2.42
N SER A 102 4.53 -10.19 -1.58
CA SER A 102 4.50 -10.08 -0.12
C SER A 102 5.92 -10.09 0.42
N LYS A 103 6.32 -9.02 1.12
CA LYS A 103 7.62 -8.92 1.77
C LYS A 103 7.48 -9.31 3.22
N ARG A 104 8.43 -10.11 3.70
CA ARG A 104 8.48 -10.63 5.06
C ARG A 104 9.80 -10.22 5.70
N PHE A 105 9.75 -9.75 6.93
CA PHE A 105 10.94 -9.45 7.71
C PHE A 105 10.69 -9.66 9.20
N LYS A 106 11.77 -9.88 9.94
CA LYS A 106 11.71 -10.16 11.37
C LYS A 106 11.40 -8.87 12.14
N ALA A 107 10.46 -8.98 13.08
CA ALA A 107 10.14 -7.91 14.02
C ALA A 107 11.32 -7.63 14.97
N SER A 108 11.62 -6.35 15.21
CA SER A 108 12.64 -5.91 16.16
C SER A 108 12.25 -6.16 17.62
N GLN A 109 10.96 -6.12 17.91
CA GLN A 109 10.38 -6.47 19.21
C GLN A 109 9.17 -7.38 18.98
N THR A 110 9.05 -8.42 19.81
CA THR A 110 7.94 -9.36 19.74
C THR A 110 6.93 -9.11 20.84
N LYS A 111 5.68 -9.47 20.58
CA LYS A 111 4.60 -9.39 21.57
C LYS A 111 3.59 -10.48 21.32
N LYS A 112 3.14 -11.14 22.39
CA LYS A 112 2.13 -12.19 22.27
C LYS A 112 0.86 -11.65 21.62
N THR A 113 0.42 -12.31 20.56
CA THR A 113 -0.82 -12.00 19.87
C THR A 113 -2.01 -12.26 20.79
N SER A 114 -2.92 -11.28 20.89
CA SER A 114 -4.21 -11.42 21.55
C SER A 114 -5.24 -10.49 20.89
N GLY A 115 -6.53 -10.67 21.18
CA GLY A 115 -7.58 -9.79 20.66
C GLY A 115 -7.51 -8.34 21.14
N MET A 116 -6.72 -8.06 22.18
CA MET A 116 -6.57 -6.71 22.76
C MET A 116 -5.33 -5.96 22.26
N VAL A 117 -4.46 -6.62 21.47
CA VAL A 117 -3.21 -6.06 20.98
C VAL A 117 -3.35 -5.76 19.50
N SER A 118 -2.85 -4.58 19.10
CA SER A 118 -2.76 -4.16 17.70
C SER A 118 -1.91 -5.14 16.88
N ARG A 119 -2.30 -5.38 15.63
CA ARG A 119 -1.67 -6.34 14.71
C ARG A 119 -1.48 -5.67 13.36
N ALA A 120 -0.31 -5.07 13.12
CA ALA A 120 -0.06 -4.21 11.97
C ALA A 120 -1.18 -3.18 11.76
N ALA A 121 -1.62 -2.53 12.84
CA ALA A 121 -2.65 -1.51 12.79
C ALA A 121 -2.22 -0.20 12.10
N PRO A 122 -0.96 0.27 12.22
CA PRO A 122 -0.53 1.44 11.49
C PRO A 122 -0.69 1.25 9.98
N THR A 123 -1.45 2.16 9.36
CA THR A 123 -1.61 2.20 7.90
C THR A 123 -0.33 2.77 7.28
N PRO A 124 0.20 2.14 6.22
CA PRO A 124 1.36 2.66 5.50
C PRO A 124 1.02 3.98 4.79
N VAL A 125 2.05 4.64 4.27
CA VAL A 125 1.91 5.74 3.32
C VAL A 125 2.68 5.43 2.04
N VAL A 126 2.27 6.03 0.93
CA VAL A 126 2.86 5.80 -0.39
C VAL A 126 2.92 7.09 -1.19
N ASP A 127 4.01 7.27 -1.95
CA ASP A 127 4.26 8.41 -2.83
C ASP A 127 4.98 7.97 -4.11
N GLU A 128 5.52 8.89 -4.91
CA GLU A 128 6.28 8.56 -6.12
C GLU A 128 7.58 7.79 -5.87
N HIS A 129 8.15 7.87 -4.67
CA HIS A 129 9.43 7.29 -4.31
C HIS A 129 9.28 5.88 -3.75
N GLY A 130 8.22 5.61 -2.98
CA GLY A 130 7.98 4.27 -2.46
C GLY A 130 6.84 4.16 -1.46
N ILE A 131 6.85 3.02 -0.78
CA ILE A 131 5.92 2.67 0.29
C ILE A 131 6.68 2.69 1.60
N TYR A 132 6.05 3.27 2.62
CA TYR A 132 6.60 3.39 3.95
C TYR A 132 5.63 2.78 4.95
N ALA A 133 6.10 1.88 5.80
CA ALA A 133 5.27 1.17 6.76
C ALA A 133 5.89 1.21 8.16
N PHE A 134 5.04 1.24 9.16
CA PHE A 134 5.40 1.21 10.58
C PHE A 134 4.68 0.06 11.27
N TYR A 135 5.36 -0.60 12.19
CA TYR A 135 4.85 -1.77 12.90
C TYR A 135 4.96 -1.58 14.41
N GLU A 136 4.10 -2.27 15.16
CA GLU A 136 4.09 -2.30 16.63
C GLU A 136 5.42 -2.77 17.23
N SER A 137 6.22 -3.48 16.45
CA SER A 137 7.57 -3.93 16.80
C SER A 137 8.63 -2.81 16.79
N GLY A 138 8.24 -1.58 16.43
CA GLY A 138 9.16 -0.44 16.28
C GLY A 138 9.88 -0.38 14.94
N ASP A 139 9.54 -1.26 14.00
CA ASP A 139 10.14 -1.28 12.67
C ASP A 139 9.49 -0.24 11.76
N ILE A 140 10.31 0.62 11.16
CA ILE A 140 9.93 1.47 10.04
C ILE A 140 10.68 0.96 8.82
N VAL A 141 9.96 0.68 7.74
CA VAL A 141 10.53 0.14 6.50
C VAL A 141 10.13 0.98 5.30
N ALA A 142 11.00 1.01 4.30
CA ALA A 142 10.71 1.56 3.00
C ALA A 142 10.99 0.55 1.89
N PHE A 143 10.08 0.48 0.94
CA PHE A 143 10.20 -0.36 -0.25
C PHE A 143 9.85 0.43 -1.51
N THR A 144 10.44 0.07 -2.64
CA THR A 144 9.95 0.50 -3.95
C THR A 144 8.57 -0.10 -4.22
N HIS A 145 7.85 0.46 -5.19
CA HIS A 145 6.59 -0.10 -5.71
C HIS A 145 6.69 -1.56 -6.19
N SER A 146 7.88 -1.96 -6.66
CA SER A 146 8.19 -3.35 -7.04
C SER A 146 8.59 -4.25 -5.86
N GLY A 147 8.60 -3.72 -4.63
CA GLY A 147 8.93 -4.46 -3.42
C GLY A 147 10.43 -4.69 -3.21
N SER A 148 11.29 -3.86 -3.79
CA SER A 148 12.73 -3.85 -3.45
C SER A 148 12.96 -3.01 -2.20
N PRO A 149 13.75 -3.47 -1.21
CA PRO A 149 13.99 -2.69 0.01
C PRO A 149 14.78 -1.42 -0.31
N LEU A 150 14.36 -0.30 0.27
CA LEU A 150 15.09 0.97 0.24
C LEU A 150 15.87 1.17 1.54
N TRP A 151 15.20 1.01 2.68
CA TRP A 151 15.82 1.07 3.99
C TRP A 151 14.92 0.42 5.06
N HIS A 152 15.52 0.11 6.21
CA HIS A 152 14.83 -0.42 7.40
C HIS A 152 15.48 0.19 8.63
N ARG A 153 14.66 0.81 9.49
CA ARG A 153 15.05 1.42 10.75
C ARG A 153 14.26 0.79 11.90
N SER A 154 14.90 0.64 13.05
CA SER A 154 14.28 0.09 14.25
C SER A 154 14.29 1.14 15.36
N LEU A 155 13.12 1.68 15.69
CA LEU A 155 12.97 2.62 16.80
C LEU A 155 13.31 1.97 18.15
N VAL A 156 13.12 0.65 18.27
CA VAL A 156 13.49 -0.09 19.48
C VAL A 156 14.99 -0.11 19.69
N LYS A 157 15.78 -0.21 18.62
CA LYS A 157 17.25 -0.11 18.71
C LYS A 157 17.72 1.30 19.02
N ASP A 158 17.04 2.30 18.47
CA ASP A 158 17.45 3.71 18.59
C ASP A 158 17.03 4.34 19.92
N TYR A 159 15.85 3.97 20.45
CA TYR A 159 15.19 4.66 21.56
C TYR A 159 14.73 3.75 22.70
N GLY A 160 14.81 2.42 22.52
CA GLY A 160 14.39 1.44 23.52
C GLY A 160 13.02 0.82 23.24
N ALA A 161 12.68 -0.20 24.04
CA ALA A 161 11.49 -1.02 23.84
C ALA A 161 10.19 -0.21 24.01
N PHE A 162 9.18 -0.53 23.19
CA PHE A 162 7.84 -0.01 23.40
C PHE A 162 7.14 -0.74 24.54
N VAL A 163 6.56 0.01 25.46
CA VAL A 163 5.79 -0.49 26.61
C VAL A 163 4.33 -0.14 26.41
N SER A 164 3.54 -1.06 25.89
CA SER A 164 2.11 -0.82 25.70
C SER A 164 1.32 -2.07 25.99
N ASN A 165 0.15 -1.95 26.60
CA ASN A 165 -0.79 -3.06 26.79
C ASN A 165 -1.57 -3.35 25.50
N HIS A 166 -1.90 -2.32 24.71
CA HIS A 166 -2.79 -2.42 23.55
C HIS A 166 -2.07 -2.38 22.18
N GLY A 167 -0.77 -2.15 22.16
CA GLY A 167 0.00 -1.95 20.93
C GLY A 167 -0.02 -0.50 20.46
N ILE A 168 0.20 -0.29 19.17
CA ILE A 168 0.31 1.02 18.51
C ILE A 168 -0.72 1.06 17.38
N GLY A 169 -1.57 2.08 17.36
CA GLY A 169 -2.60 2.26 16.34
C GLY A 169 -2.41 3.47 15.43
N ASN A 170 -1.46 4.35 15.74
CA ASN A 170 -1.21 5.54 14.94
C ASN A 170 -0.58 5.19 13.58
N SER A 171 -1.22 5.64 12.51
CA SER A 171 -0.70 5.48 11.15
C SER A 171 0.39 6.51 10.86
N LEU A 172 1.20 6.25 9.83
CA LEU A 172 2.17 7.23 9.33
C LEU A 172 1.45 8.45 8.72
N ALA A 173 2.08 9.60 8.81
CA ALA A 173 1.74 10.79 8.03
C ALA A 173 2.96 11.18 7.18
N GLN A 174 2.75 11.86 6.05
CA GLN A 174 3.83 12.31 5.18
C GLN A 174 3.63 13.75 4.71
N THR A 175 4.73 14.45 4.54
CA THR A 175 4.86 15.66 3.71
C THR A 175 5.50 15.28 2.38
N ALA A 176 5.88 16.26 1.55
CA ALA A 176 6.63 15.98 0.32
C ALA A 176 8.06 15.47 0.58
N ASP A 177 8.60 15.68 1.78
CA ASP A 177 10.00 15.44 2.11
C ASP A 177 10.22 14.61 3.38
N GLN A 178 9.17 14.33 4.15
CA GLN A 178 9.29 13.70 5.47
C GLN A 178 8.17 12.70 5.73
N ILE A 179 8.53 11.66 6.49
CA ILE A 179 7.59 10.73 7.10
C ILE A 179 7.56 11.01 8.59
N ILE A 180 6.37 11.16 9.13
CA ILE A 180 6.13 11.49 10.53
C ILE A 180 5.55 10.26 11.22
N VAL A 181 6.21 9.84 12.29
CA VAL A 181 5.75 8.79 13.19
C VAL A 181 5.33 9.43 14.50
N LEU A 182 4.06 9.29 14.87
CA LEU A 182 3.56 9.76 16.17
C LEU A 182 3.49 8.60 17.14
N THR A 183 4.52 8.35 17.94
CA THR A 183 4.47 7.28 18.95
C THR A 183 3.96 7.80 20.29
N ALA A 184 2.85 7.25 20.78
CA ALA A 184 2.49 7.29 22.20
C ALA A 184 2.64 5.87 22.76
N HIS A 185 3.60 5.65 23.64
CA HIS A 185 3.94 4.31 24.13
C HIS A 185 4.10 4.24 25.66
N GLU A 186 3.39 5.10 26.40
CA GLU A 186 3.12 4.92 27.82
C GLU A 186 1.68 5.36 28.09
N GLY A 187 0.90 4.45 28.68
CA GLY A 187 -0.48 4.61 29.12
C GLY A 187 -0.80 3.48 30.08
#